data_AF-A0A7X7V774-F1
#
_entry.id   AF-A0A7X7V774-F1
#
_cell.length_a   1.000
_cell.length_b   1.000
_cell.length_c   1.000
_cell.angle_alpha   90.00
_cell.angle_beta   90.00
_cell.angle_gamma   90.00
#
_symmetry.space_group_name_H-M   'P 1'
#
loop_
_entity.id
_entity.type
_entity.pdbx_description
1 polymer ?
#
loop_
_entity_poly.entity_id
_entity_poly.type
_entity_poly.pdbx_seq_one_letter_code
_entity_poly.pdbx_strand_id
1 'polypeptide(L)'
;MTKFRTAALTTVAAALLLSACGGAAQGDTAQSASTSSDTTTVQVTDNSGTHTIQVPPKSVVALDNRTFQTLADWDIKLTAASRALMPSTNPYKADESIVD
;
A
#
# COMPACT_ATOMS: atom_id res chain seq x y z
N MET A 1 -46.81 53.48 -21.55
CA MET A 1 -47.71 52.69 -20.67
C MET A 1 -47.13 51.28 -20.62
N THR A 2 -46.46 50.94 -19.52
CA THR A 2 -47.00 50.06 -18.46
C THR A 2 -46.88 48.59 -18.91
N LYS A 3 -46.19 47.66 -18.26
CA LYS A 3 -45.26 47.56 -17.11
C LYS A 3 -45.11 46.02 -16.88
N PHE A 4 -44.00 45.58 -16.27
CA PHE A 4 -43.90 44.37 -15.43
C PHE A 4 -43.91 42.99 -16.16
N ARG A 5 -43.11 41.95 -15.83
CA ARG A 5 -42.46 41.52 -14.56
C ARG A 5 -41.19 40.69 -14.80
N THR A 6 -40.26 40.83 -13.86
CA THR A 6 -39.13 39.95 -13.52
C THR A 6 -39.54 38.51 -13.20
N ALA A 7 -38.75 37.54 -13.67
CA ALA A 7 -38.48 36.24 -13.04
C ALA A 7 -37.17 35.70 -13.65
N ALA A 8 -36.01 35.93 -13.03
CA ALA A 8 -35.41 35.02 -12.04
C ALA A 8 -35.31 33.57 -12.54
N LEU A 9 -34.10 33.15 -12.94
CA LEU A 9 -33.61 31.81 -12.62
C LEU A 9 -32.07 31.80 -12.66
N THR A 10 -31.51 32.06 -11.48
CA THR A 10 -30.18 31.65 -11.07
C THR A 10 -29.94 30.18 -11.42
N THR A 11 -28.97 29.86 -12.27
CA THR A 11 -28.47 28.49 -12.40
C THR A 11 -26.97 28.44 -12.68
N VAL A 12 -26.26 27.98 -11.64
CA VAL A 12 -25.09 27.09 -11.68
C VAL A 12 -23.75 27.71 -12.07
N ALA A 13 -23.14 28.34 -11.07
CA ALA A 13 -21.69 28.26 -10.89
C ALA A 13 -21.33 26.85 -10.41
N ALA A 14 -20.82 25.99 -11.29
CA ALA A 14 -20.25 24.69 -10.89
C ALA A 14 -19.12 24.20 -11.83
N ALA A 15 -18.37 25.11 -12.45
CA ALA A 15 -17.28 24.73 -13.36
C ALA A 15 -15.89 24.59 -12.68
N LEU A 16 -15.81 24.49 -11.35
CA LEU A 16 -14.53 24.53 -10.62
C LEU A 16 -14.18 23.27 -9.80
N LEU A 17 -14.88 22.15 -9.97
CA LEU A 17 -14.65 20.95 -9.14
C LEU A 17 -14.23 19.67 -9.89
N LEU A 18 -13.68 19.76 -11.11
CA LEU A 18 -13.25 18.57 -11.86
C LEU A 18 -11.75 18.46 -12.14
N SER A 19 -10.91 19.30 -11.54
CA SER A 19 -9.44 19.23 -11.74
C SER A 19 -8.73 18.24 -10.82
N ALA A 20 -9.45 17.52 -9.93
CA ALA A 20 -8.86 16.70 -8.88
C ALA A 20 -8.78 15.19 -9.20
N CYS A 21 -9.07 14.75 -10.43
CA CYS A 21 -9.04 13.32 -10.77
C CYS A 21 -8.27 12.97 -12.06
N GLY A 22 -7.46 13.89 -12.61
CA GLY A 22 -6.71 13.59 -13.85
C GLY A 22 -5.50 14.48 -14.16
N GLY A 23 -5.12 15.38 -13.26
CA GLY A 23 -3.91 16.19 -13.42
C GLY A 23 -2.72 15.48 -12.80
N ALA A 24 -1.83 14.96 -13.63
CA ALA A 24 -0.45 14.71 -13.23
C ALA A 24 0.13 16.02 -12.69
N ALA A 25 0.13 16.18 -11.36
CA ALA A 25 1.06 17.08 -10.71
C ALA A 25 2.44 16.48 -10.94
N GLN A 26 3.05 16.89 -12.06
CA GLN A 26 4.48 16.78 -12.31
C GLN A 26 5.19 17.68 -11.30
N GLY A 27 5.12 17.31 -10.03
CA GLY A 27 6.16 17.65 -9.08
C GLY A 27 7.33 16.79 -9.49
N ASP A 28 8.25 17.38 -10.24
CA ASP A 28 9.61 16.87 -10.41
C ASP A 28 10.28 16.92 -9.03
N THR A 29 9.82 16.03 -8.15
CA THR A 29 10.62 15.59 -7.03
C THR A 29 11.70 14.80 -7.71
N ALA A 30 12.82 15.47 -8.00
CA ALA A 30 14.07 14.78 -8.24
C ALA A 30 14.17 13.76 -7.11
N GLN A 31 13.87 12.50 -7.44
CA GLN A 31 14.13 11.39 -6.57
C GLN A 31 15.63 11.36 -6.53
N SER A 32 16.19 12.08 -5.56
CA SER A 32 17.53 11.83 -5.07
C SER A 32 17.51 10.34 -4.81
N ALA A 33 18.13 9.59 -5.71
CA ALA A 33 18.61 8.27 -5.41
C ALA A 33 19.59 8.50 -4.27
N SER A 34 19.05 8.51 -3.05
CA SER A 34 19.82 8.38 -1.84
C SER A 34 20.67 7.17 -2.10
N THR A 35 21.97 7.39 -2.33
CA THR A 35 22.93 6.29 -2.35
C THR A 35 22.65 5.52 -1.09
N SER A 36 22.04 4.34 -1.21
CA SER A 36 21.69 3.51 -0.08
C SER A 36 22.98 3.21 0.63
N SER A 37 23.29 3.99 1.67
CA SER A 37 24.14 3.53 2.75
C SER A 37 23.59 2.16 3.10
N ASP A 38 24.41 1.11 3.02
CA ASP A 38 24.02 -0.27 3.33
C ASP A 38 23.42 -0.29 4.73
N THR A 39 22.11 -0.07 4.82
CA THR A 39 21.41 -0.04 6.09
C THR A 39 21.44 -1.47 6.56
N THR A 40 22.23 -1.74 7.60
CA THR A 40 22.35 -3.10 8.14
C THR A 40 21.21 -3.43 9.09
N THR A 41 20.55 -2.40 9.65
CA THR A 41 19.49 -2.52 10.66
C THR A 41 18.30 -1.61 10.35
N VAL A 42 17.10 -2.09 10.67
CA VAL A 42 15.86 -1.30 10.64
C VAL A 42 15.19 -1.40 12.01
N GLN A 43 14.73 -0.27 12.57
CA GLN A 43 13.92 -0.25 13.78
C GLN A 43 12.43 -0.23 13.42
N VAL A 44 11.66 -1.13 14.04
CA VAL A 44 10.21 -1.25 13.84
C VAL A 44 9.51 -1.29 15.20
N THR A 45 8.51 -0.44 15.41
CA THR A 45 7.69 -0.47 16.62
C THR A 45 6.37 -1.17 16.34
N ASP A 46 6.02 -2.17 17.14
CA ASP A 46 4.73 -2.84 17.13
C ASP A 46 4.03 -2.74 18.51
N ASN A 47 2.95 -3.51 18.72
CA ASN A 47 2.19 -3.52 19.96
C ASN A 47 2.95 -4.13 21.17
N SER A 48 4.13 -4.69 20.94
CA SER A 48 5.02 -5.26 21.97
C SER A 48 6.26 -4.39 22.24
N GLY A 49 6.44 -3.28 21.51
CA GLY A 49 7.54 -2.35 21.67
C GLY A 49 8.38 -2.16 20.41
N THR A 50 9.60 -1.64 20.55
CA THR A 50 10.52 -1.39 19.45
C THR A 50 11.49 -2.56 19.25
N HIS A 51 11.58 -3.03 18.02
CA HIS A 51 12.46 -4.12 17.59
C HIS A 51 13.53 -3.59 16.64
N THR A 52 14.75 -4.13 16.74
CA THR A 52 15.83 -3.87 15.78
C THR A 52 16.05 -5.12 14.92
N ILE A 53 15.81 -4.98 13.61
CA ILE A 53 15.86 -6.08 12.64
C ILE A 53 17.10 -5.92 11.77
N GLN A 54 17.89 -6.98 11.66
CA GLN A 54 19.01 -7.04 10.72
C GLN A 54 18.48 -7.30 9.30
N VAL A 55 18.99 -6.55 8.32
CA VAL A 55 18.62 -6.71 6.91
C VAL A 55 19.82 -7.18 6.05
N PRO A 56 19.62 -8.09 5.09
CA PRO A 56 18.37 -8.83 4.86
C PRO A 56 18.09 -9.83 5.99
N PRO A 57 16.81 -10.11 6.31
CA PRO A 57 16.45 -11.11 7.30
C PRO A 57 16.90 -12.49 6.85
N LYS A 58 17.38 -13.31 7.80
CA LYS A 58 17.85 -14.68 7.51
C LYS A 58 16.70 -15.66 7.23
N SER A 59 15.53 -15.43 7.81
CA SER A 59 14.37 -16.31 7.77
C SER A 59 13.11 -15.47 8.06
N VAL A 60 12.01 -15.76 7.36
CA VAL A 60 10.72 -15.09 7.55
C VAL A 60 9.66 -16.15 7.84
N VAL A 61 8.85 -15.91 8.87
CA VAL A 61 7.74 -16.78 9.27
C VAL A 61 6.46 -15.95 9.32
N ALA A 62 5.39 -16.45 8.71
CA ALA A 62 4.10 -15.77 8.67
C ALA A 62 3.04 -16.57 9.45
N LEU A 63 2.46 -15.96 10.49
CA LEU A 63 1.46 -16.60 11.36
C LEU A 63 0.09 -15.91 11.33
N ASP A 64 -0.09 -14.89 10.49
CA ASP A 64 -1.34 -14.13 10.35
C ASP A 64 -1.93 -14.36 8.96
N ASN A 65 -3.20 -14.77 8.90
CA ASN A 65 -3.87 -15.08 7.65
C ASN A 65 -3.92 -13.91 6.65
N ARG A 66 -3.92 -12.66 7.14
CA ARG A 66 -3.98 -11.45 6.30
C ARG A 66 -2.64 -11.12 5.66
N THR A 67 -1.52 -11.59 6.21
CA THR A 67 -0.19 -11.23 5.69
C THR A 67 0.27 -12.13 4.56
N PHE A 68 -0.30 -13.33 4.42
CA PHE A 68 0.12 -14.31 3.40
C PHE A 68 0.10 -13.76 1.98
N GLN A 69 -0.98 -13.08 1.58
CA GLN A 69 -1.08 -12.54 0.21
C GLN A 69 -0.13 -11.36 0.01
N THR A 70 -0.07 -10.44 0.97
CA THR A 70 0.85 -9.30 0.91
C THR A 70 2.30 -9.74 0.76
N LEU A 71 2.73 -10.75 1.52
CA LEU A 71 4.09 -11.28 1.43
C LEU A 71 4.33 -12.03 0.11
N ALA A 72 3.31 -12.64 -0.49
CA ALA A 72 3.39 -13.24 -1.82
C ALA A 72 3.55 -12.19 -2.92
N ASP A 73 2.75 -11.11 -2.85
CA ASP A 73 2.80 -10.01 -3.82
C ASP A 73 4.13 -9.25 -3.79
N TRP A 74 4.89 -9.35 -2.69
CA TRP A 74 6.23 -8.79 -2.53
C TRP A 74 7.35 -9.80 -2.79
N ASP A 75 7.02 -11.01 -3.24
CA ASP A 75 7.97 -12.09 -3.53
C ASP A 75 8.87 -12.47 -2.33
N ILE A 76 8.35 -12.41 -1.10
CA ILE A 76 9.12 -12.72 0.11
C ILE A 76 9.17 -14.23 0.36
N LYS A 77 10.36 -14.83 0.20
CA LYS A 77 10.55 -16.25 0.52
C LYS A 77 10.33 -16.53 2.01
N LEU A 78 9.35 -17.38 2.32
CA LEU A 78 9.05 -17.82 3.69
C LEU A 78 9.79 -19.11 4.04
N THR A 79 10.11 -19.25 5.31
CA THR A 79 10.63 -20.50 5.89
C THR A 79 9.49 -21.33 6.48
N ALA A 80 8.50 -20.67 7.08
CA ALA A 80 7.31 -21.31 7.64
C ALA A 80 6.07 -20.41 7.52
N ALA A 81 4.91 -21.02 7.30
CA ALA A 81 3.61 -20.35 7.32
C ALA A 81 2.50 -21.40 7.39
N SER A 82 1.35 -21.04 7.97
CA SER A 82 0.21 -21.95 8.09
C SER A 82 -0.54 -22.14 6.75
N ARG A 83 0.06 -22.92 5.86
CA ARG A 83 -0.39 -23.25 4.50
C ARG A 83 -1.76 -23.93 4.48
N ALA A 84 -2.06 -24.72 5.50
CA ALA A 84 -3.36 -25.36 5.63
C ALA A 84 -4.51 -24.32 5.60
N LEU A 85 -4.31 -23.13 6.17
CA LEU A 85 -5.31 -22.06 6.27
C LEU A 85 -5.45 -21.19 5.01
N MET A 86 -4.47 -21.25 4.10
CA MET A 86 -4.45 -20.39 2.92
C MET A 86 -5.55 -20.77 1.90
N PRO A 87 -6.15 -19.81 1.18
CA PRO A 87 -6.98 -20.13 0.02
C PRO A 87 -6.12 -20.74 -1.10
N SER A 88 -6.73 -21.52 -1.99
CA SER A 88 -6.03 -22.14 -3.14
C SER A 88 -5.43 -21.13 -4.12
N THR A 89 -5.87 -19.87 -4.06
CA THR A 89 -5.34 -18.77 -4.87
C THR A 89 -4.01 -18.21 -4.35
N ASN A 90 -3.63 -18.50 -3.11
CA ASN A 90 -2.35 -18.03 -2.57
C ASN A 90 -1.21 -19.00 -2.97
N PRO A 91 -0.12 -18.50 -3.58
CA PRO A 91 0.93 -19.37 -4.11
C PRO A 91 1.67 -20.17 -3.03
N TYR A 92 1.76 -19.68 -1.80
CA TYR A 92 2.42 -20.40 -0.71
C TYR A 92 1.69 -21.68 -0.30
N LYS A 93 0.39 -21.82 -0.61
CA LYS A 93 -0.38 -23.00 -0.20
C LYS A 93 0.25 -24.30 -0.72
N ALA A 94 0.72 -24.29 -1.97
CA ALA A 94 1.28 -25.47 -2.62
C ALA A 94 2.80 -25.62 -2.44
N ASP A 95 3.47 -24.65 -1.80
CA ASP A 95 4.93 -24.67 -1.66
C ASP A 95 5.36 -25.58 -0.51
N GLU A 96 5.76 -26.80 -0.84
CA GLU A 96 6.23 -27.81 0.11
C GLU A 96 7.56 -27.48 0.80
N SER A 97 8.29 -26.47 0.31
CA SER A 97 9.51 -26.00 0.98
C SER A 97 9.23 -25.15 2.22
N ILE A 98 8.01 -24.63 2.35
CA ILE A 98 7.55 -23.87 3.51
C ILE A 98 6.98 -24.84 4.54
N VAL A 99 7.54 -24.81 5.75
CA VAL A 99 7.05 -25.57 6.91
C VAL A 99 5.67 -25.05 7.31
N ASP A 100 4.71 -25.96 7.50
CA ASP A 100 3.34 -25.65 7.94
C ASP A 100 3.25 -25.51 9.47
#